data_AF-A0A966X0R8-F1
#
_entry.id   AF-A0A966X0R8-F1
#
_cell.length_a   1.000
_cell.length_b   1.000
_cell.length_c   1.000
_cell.angle_alpha   90.00
_cell.angle_beta   90.00
_cell.angle_gamma   90.00
#
_symmetry.space_group_name_H-M   'P 1'
#
loop_
_entity.id
_entity.type
_entity.pdbx_description
1 polymer ?
#
loop_
_entity_poly.entity_id
_entity_poly.type
_entity_poly.pdbx_seq_one_letter_code
_entity_poly.pdbx_strand_id
1 'polypeptide(L)'
;MGGLKRVITRIVLAFLVIAAFILATENSDAVSLKLLHVETEAWPVSWWMVLSFFLGVLIGQLISNVNRWFARKSDDPKTPG
;
A
#
# COMPACT_ATOMS: atom_id res chain seq x y z
N MET A 1 21.04 8.62 -10.15
CA MET A 1 20.16 7.65 -10.86
C MET A 1 18.98 7.11 -10.03
N GLY A 2 18.97 7.18 -8.69
CA GLY A 2 17.88 6.61 -7.87
C GLY A 2 16.53 7.36 -7.91
N GLY A 3 16.54 8.69 -8.09
CA GLY A 3 15.33 9.50 -8.09
C GLY A 3 14.39 9.22 -9.27
N LEU A 4 14.94 9.11 -10.48
CA LEU A 4 14.17 8.84 -11.70
C LEU A 4 13.52 7.44 -11.68
N LYS A 5 14.29 6.41 -11.30
CA LYS A 5 13.74 5.05 -11.11
C LYS A 5 12.58 5.06 -10.11
N ARG A 6 12.71 5.78 -8.99
CA ARG A 6 11.66 5.90 -7.97
C ARG A 6 10.38 6.55 -8.50
N VAL A 7 10.51 7.58 -9.32
CA VAL A 7 9.35 8.26 -9.95
C VAL A 7 8.68 7.33 -10.96
N ILE A 8 9.46 6.67 -11.82
CA ILE A 8 8.94 5.72 -12.81
C ILE A 8 8.20 4.58 -12.11
N THR A 9 8.77 3.99 -11.05
CA THR A 9 8.11 2.92 -10.28
C THR A 9 6.76 3.38 -9.72
N ARG A 10 6.66 4.60 -9.20
CA ARG A 10 5.39 5.13 -8.68
C ARG A 10 4.34 5.32 -9.78
N ILE A 11 4.76 5.82 -10.95
CA ILE A 11 3.88 6.03 -12.10
C ILE A 11 3.35 4.69 -12.60
N VAL A 12 4.22 3.69 -12.76
CA VAL A 12 3.82 2.34 -13.20
C VAL A 12 2.85 1.71 -12.19
N LEU A 13 3.12 1.84 -10.89
CA LEU A 13 2.24 1.31 -9.86
C LEU A 13 0.87 1.99 -9.89
N ALA A 14 0.81 3.31 -10.03
CA ALA A 14 -0.44 4.05 -10.16
C ALA A 14 -1.23 3.61 -11.39
N PHE A 15 -0.55 3.40 -12.53
CA PHE A 15 -1.18 2.92 -13.75
C PHE A 15 -1.79 1.53 -13.59
N LEU A 16 -1.06 0.59 -12.97
CA LEU A 16 -1.56 -0.76 -12.69
C LEU A 16 -2.81 -0.75 -11.79
N VAL A 17 -2.84 0.14 -10.81
CA VAL A 17 -3.98 0.29 -9.89
C VAL A 17 -5.20 0.84 -10.63
N ILE A 18 -5.03 1.84 -11.48
CA ILE A 18 -6.11 2.38 -12.30
C ILE A 18 -6.64 1.31 -13.26
N ALA A 19 -5.76 0.55 -13.92
CA ALA A 19 -6.17 -0.55 -14.79
C ALA A 19 -6.96 -1.63 -14.03
N ALA A 20 -6.47 -2.04 -12.86
CA ALA A 20 -7.17 -3.01 -12.01
C ALA A 20 -8.53 -2.48 -11.53
N PHE A 21 -8.62 -1.17 -11.24
CA PHE A 21 -9.86 -0.52 -10.84
C PHE A 21 -10.90 -0.50 -11.98
N ILE A 22 -10.47 -0.20 -13.21
CA ILE A 22 -11.33 -0.23 -14.39
C ILE A 22 -11.87 -1.66 -14.63
N LEU A 23 -10.98 -2.66 -14.60
CA LEU A 23 -11.37 -4.08 -14.76
C LEU A 23 -12.35 -4.55 -13.67
N ALA A 24 -12.16 -4.09 -12.43
CA ALA A 24 -13.07 -4.35 -11.31
C ALA A 24 -14.41 -3.61 -11.44
N THR A 25 -14.43 -2.47 -12.14
CA THR A 25 -15.67 -1.72 -12.39
C THR A 25 -16.55 -2.41 -13.43
N GLU A 26 -15.96 -3.05 -14.44
CA GLU A 26 -16.72 -3.83 -15.42
C GLU A 26 -17.15 -5.21 -14.89
N ASN A 27 -16.43 -5.74 -13.89
CA ASN A 27 -16.76 -7.00 -13.19
C ASN A 27 -17.21 -6.71 -11.75
N SER A 28 -18.17 -5.81 -11.60
CA SER A 28 -18.62 -5.24 -10.32
C SER A 28 -19.56 -6.15 -9.53
N ASP A 29 -19.27 -7.45 -9.44
CA ASP A 29 -20.00 -8.33 -8.53
C ASP A 29 -19.76 -7.90 -7.08
N ALA A 30 -20.81 -7.99 -6.27
CA ALA A 30 -20.71 -7.72 -4.84
C ALA A 30 -20.06 -8.93 -4.16
N VAL A 31 -18.93 -8.71 -3.50
CA VAL A 31 -18.17 -9.76 -2.83
C VAL A 31 -18.08 -9.46 -1.34
N SER A 32 -18.37 -10.47 -0.53
CA SER A 32 -18.16 -10.42 0.92
C SER A 32 -16.74 -10.87 1.26
N LEU A 33 -16.10 -10.17 2.19
CA LEU A 33 -14.84 -10.62 2.77
C LEU A 33 -15.13 -11.54 3.95
N LYS A 34 -14.49 -12.71 3.92
CA LYS A 34 -14.52 -13.67 5.02
C LYS A 34 -13.19 -13.65 5.75
N LEU A 35 -13.15 -13.03 6.93
CA LEU A 35 -11.98 -12.99 7.80
C LEU A 35 -12.20 -13.91 9.00
N LEU A 36 -11.51 -15.06 9.01
CA LEU A 36 -11.62 -16.10 10.04
C LEU A 36 -13.08 -16.50 10.34
N HIS A 37 -13.75 -15.79 11.25
CA HIS A 37 -15.13 -16.01 11.68
C HIS A 37 -16.07 -14.81 11.45
N VAL A 38 -15.57 -13.74 10.83
CA VAL A 38 -16.34 -12.53 10.52
C VAL A 38 -16.54 -12.47 9.02
N GLU A 39 -17.80 -12.48 8.61
CA GLU A 39 -18.21 -12.16 7.24
C GLU A 39 -18.69 -10.71 7.21
N THR A 40 -18.20 -9.95 6.23
CA THR A 40 -18.68 -8.58 6.01
C THR A 40 -19.93 -8.59 5.15
N GLU A 41 -20.69 -7.50 5.16
CA GLU A 41 -21.67 -7.27 4.09
C GLU A 41 -20.99 -7.32 2.72
N ALA A 42 -21.76 -7.61 1.67
CA ALA A 42 -21.25 -7.69 0.31
C ALA A 42 -21.10 -6.27 -0.27
N TRP A 43 -19.87 -5.92 -0.67
CA TRP A 43 -19.56 -4.63 -1.28
C TRP A 43 -18.94 -4.85 -2.66
N PRO A 44 -19.02 -3.88 -3.59
CA PRO A 44 -18.39 -3.99 -4.89
C PRO A 44 -16.89 -4.28 -4.77
N VAL A 45 -16.34 -5.18 -5.59
CA VAL A 45 -14.90 -5.50 -5.59
C VAL A 45 -14.02 -4.25 -5.69
N SER A 46 -14.46 -3.23 -6.43
CA SER A 46 -13.77 -1.95 -6.57
C SER A 46 -13.51 -1.26 -5.23
N TRP A 47 -14.41 -1.37 -4.25
CA TRP A 47 -14.22 -0.81 -2.90
C TRP A 47 -13.10 -1.50 -2.14
N TRP A 48 -13.06 -2.84 -2.19
CA TRP A 48 -12.00 -3.62 -1.56
C TRP A 48 -10.63 -3.37 -2.19
N MET A 49 -10.59 -3.18 -3.51
CA MET A 49 -9.38 -2.86 -4.26
C MET A 49 -8.82 -1.48 -3.86
N VAL A 50 -9.69 -0.47 -3.77
CA VAL A 50 -9.30 0.88 -3.33
C VAL A 50 -8.79 0.86 -1.89
N LEU A 51 -9.54 0.24 -0.98
CA LEU A 51 -9.16 0.16 0.43
C LEU A 51 -7.79 -0.55 0.60
N SER A 52 -7.58 -1.66 -0.09
CA SER A 52 -6.32 -2.42 -0.05
C SER A 52 -5.15 -1.60 -0.57
N PHE A 53 -5.35 -0.83 -1.64
CA PHE A 53 -4.33 0.07 -2.17
C PHE A 53 -3.94 1.15 -1.16
N PHE A 54 -4.92 1.85 -0.59
CA PHE A 54 -4.67 2.88 0.41
C PHE A 54 -3.96 2.33 1.65
N LEU A 55 -4.39 1.17 2.15
CA LEU A 55 -3.73 0.48 3.27
C LEU A 55 -2.29 0.11 2.92
N GLY A 56 -2.05 -0.46 1.73
CA GLY A 56 -0.71 -0.81 1.27
C GLY A 56 0.23 0.40 1.19
N VAL A 57 -0.24 1.53 0.65
CA VAL A 57 0.53 2.78 0.61
C VAL A 57 0.83 3.29 2.02
N LEU A 58 -0.17 3.32 2.90
CA LEU A 58 -0.02 3.81 4.26
C LEU A 58 0.98 2.96 5.06
N ILE A 59 0.86 1.63 5.00
CA ILE A 59 1.79 0.69 5.62
C ILE A 59 3.20 0.87 5.07
N GLY A 60 3.36 0.98 3.74
CA GLY A 60 4.65 1.21 3.11
C GLY A 60 5.31 2.51 3.57
N GLN A 61 4.53 3.58 3.75
CA GLN A 61 5.02 4.84 4.30
C GLN A 61 5.42 4.74 5.77
N LEU A 62 4.63 4.05 6.59
CA LEU A 62 4.96 3.77 7.99
C LEU A 62 6.30 3.02 8.10
N ILE A 63 6.47 1.92 7.35
CA ILE A 63 7.71 1.14 7.33
C ILE A 63 8.89 2.02 6.92
N SER A 64 8.72 2.83 5.86
CA SER A 64 9.78 3.73 5.41
C SER A 64 10.15 4.79 6.44
N ASN A 65 9.17 5.31 7.19
CA ASN A 65 9.40 6.30 8.25
C ASN A 65 10.11 5.66 9.44
N VAL A 66 9.67 4.48 9.86
CA VAL A 66 10.26 3.70 10.95
C VAL A 66 11.71 3.34 10.63
N ASN A 67 11.98 2.86 9.41
CA ASN A 67 13.34 2.54 8.99
C ASN A 67 14.26 3.78 9.00
N ARG A 68 13.75 4.93 8.56
CA ARG A 68 14.50 6.21 8.64
C ARG A 68 14.73 6.66 10.08
N TRP A 69 13.78 6.42 10.99
CA TRP A 69 13.92 6.75 12.40
C TRP A 69 14.99 5.89 13.09
N PHE A 70 15.00 4.58 12.83
CA PHE A 70 16.03 3.68 13.35
C PHE A 70 17.43 4.02 12.81
N ALA A 71 17.56 4.30 11.51
CA ALA A 71 18.84 4.70 10.91
C ALA A 71 19.39 5.99 11.53
N ARG A 72 18.53 6.96 11.86
CA ARG A 72 18.95 8.18 12.57
C ARG A 72 19.43 7.91 14.00
N LYS A 73 18.84 6.92 14.67
CA LYS A 73 19.21 6.54 16.04
C LYS A 73 20.54 5.79 16.09
N SER A 74 20.88 5.02 15.05
CA SER A 74 22.18 4.34 14.97
C SER A 74 23.34 5.29 14.64
N ASP A 75 23.05 6.43 14.01
CA ASP A 75 24.05 7.45 13.66
C ASP A 75 24.31 8.47 14.79
N ASP A 76 23.65 8.36 15.95
CA ASP A 76 23.88 9.24 17.11
C ASP A 76 25.15 8.80 17.85
N PRO A 77 26.25 9.59 17.85
CA PRO A 77 27.53 9.20 18.41
C PRO A 77 27.52 9.38 19.93
N LYS A 78 26.77 8.53 20.64
CA LYS A 78 26.83 8.42 22.10
C LYS A 78 26.76 6.97 22.57
N THR A 79 27.85 6.25 22.30
CA THR A 79 28.40 5.26 23.24
C THR A 79 29.92 5.44 23.29
N PRO A 80 30.49 5.98 24.38
CA PRO A 80 31.87 5.70 24.74
C PRO A 80 31.98 4.18 24.99
N GLY A 81 33.14 3.62 24.66
CA GLY A 81 33.44 2.18 24.76
C GLY A 81 33.38 1.59 26.15
#